data_AF-A0A7C5EZI3-F1
#
_entry.id   AF-A0A7C5EZI3-F1
#
_cell.length_a   1.000
_cell.length_b   1.000
_cell.length_c   1.000
_cell.angle_alpha   90.00
_cell.angle_beta   90.00
_cell.angle_gamma   90.00
#
_symmetry.space_group_name_H-M   'P 1'
#
loop_
_entity.id
_entity.type
_entity.pdbx_description
1 polymer ?
#
loop_
_entity_poly.entity_id
_entity_poly.type
_entity_poly.pdbx_seq_one_letter_code
_entity_poly.pdbx_strand_id
1 'polypeptide(L)' 'MLPEDLLAILVCPACKTKVKLVGDKWFICQNPNCRRKYPIKNEIPIMLIEEGDKYVDIPEEEIVNREP' A
#
# COMPACT_ATOMS: atom_id res chain seq x y z
N MET A 1 11.78 13.19 -0.54
CA MET A 1 10.61 13.11 0.37
C MET A 1 9.40 13.61 -0.38
N LEU A 2 8.34 12.80 -0.48
CA LEU A 2 7.07 13.21 -1.09
C LEU A 2 6.38 14.25 -0.20
N PRO A 3 5.70 15.27 -0.75
CA PRO A 3 4.97 16.26 0.05
C PRO A 3 3.86 15.58 0.88
N GLU A 4 3.73 15.95 2.16
CA GLU A 4 2.74 15.38 3.09
C GLU A 4 1.30 15.53 2.56
N ASP A 5 1.02 16.62 1.84
CA ASP A 5 -0.28 16.88 1.21
C ASP A 5 -0.65 15.85 0.14
N LEU A 6 0.35 15.31 -0.59
CA LEU A 6 0.14 14.29 -1.60
C LEU A 6 -0.14 12.92 -0.95
N LEU A 7 0.54 12.62 0.15
CA LEU A 7 0.30 11.42 0.96
C LEU A 7 -1.10 11.45 1.59
N ALA A 8 -1.59 12.63 1.98
CA ALA A 8 -2.92 12.80 2.58
C ALA A 8 -4.07 12.47 1.60
N ILE A 9 -3.84 12.59 0.28
CA ILE A 9 -4.82 12.33 -0.77
C ILE A 9 -4.76 10.86 -1.25
N LEU A 10 -3.69 10.13 -0.96
CA LEU A 10 -3.53 8.76 -1.46
C LEU A 10 -4.55 7.80 -0.85
N VAL A 11 -5.29 7.14 -1.73
CA VAL A 11 -6.34 6.18 -1.40
C VAL A 11 -6.15 4.88 -2.18
N CYS A 12 -6.69 3.80 -1.65
CA CYS A 12 -6.72 2.50 -2.30
C CYS A 12 -7.51 2.60 -3.62
N PRO A 13 -6.96 2.11 -4.75
CA PRO A 13 -7.62 2.16 -6.05
C PRO A 13 -8.94 1.36 -6.07
N ALA A 14 -9.02 0.27 -5.30
CA ALA A 14 -10.16 -0.65 -5.28
C ALA A 14 -11.35 -0.14 -4.44
N CYS A 15 -11.10 0.36 -3.22
CA CYS A 15 -12.17 0.72 -2.27
C CYS A 15 -12.18 2.19 -1.84
N LYS A 16 -11.28 3.02 -2.39
CA LYS A 16 -11.16 4.47 -2.13
C LYS A 16 -10.95 4.85 -0.66
N THR A 17 -10.57 3.90 0.19
CA THR A 17 -10.17 4.15 1.58
C THR A 17 -8.71 4.58 1.65
N LYS A 18 -8.34 5.38 2.67
CA LYS A 18 -6.95 5.79 2.90
C LYS A 18 -5.97 4.61 2.93
N VAL A 19 -4.77 4.85 2.43
CA VAL A 19 -3.63 3.94 2.57
C VAL A 19 -2.61 4.51 3.55
N LYS A 20 -1.86 3.63 4.21
CA LYS A 20 -0.76 3.98 5.11
C LYS A 20 0.55 3.57 4.46
N LEU A 21 1.53 4.49 4.40
CA LEU A 21 2.90 4.16 4.04
C LEU A 21 3.56 3.39 5.18
N VAL A 22 4.16 2.24 4.87
CA VAL A 22 4.81 1.37 5.85
C VAL A 22 6.19 0.96 5.32
N GLY A 23 7.21 1.17 6.15
CA GLY A 23 8.61 0.84 5.85
C GLY A 23 9.17 1.51 4.59
N ASP A 24 8.58 2.64 4.15
CA ASP A 24 8.91 3.37 2.91
C ASP A 24 8.87 2.53 1.62
N LYS A 25 8.31 1.32 1.69
CA LYS A 25 8.27 0.33 0.61
C LYS A 25 6.85 -0.11 0.24
N TRP A 26 5.86 0.15 1.09
CA TRP A 26 4.51 -0.39 0.94
C TRP A 26 3.41 0.62 1.29
N PHE A 27 2.32 0.59 0.54
CA PHE A 27 1.05 1.22 0.90
C PHE A 27 0.03 0.17 1.33
N ILE A 28 -0.46 0.26 2.57
CA ILE A 28 -1.42 -0.69 3.13
C ILE A 28 -2.80 -0.04 3.22
N CYS A 29 -3.80 -0.65 2.59
CA CYS A 29 -5.18 -0.21 2.69
C CYS A 29 -5.72 -0.37 4.12
N GLN A 30 -6.23 0.73 4.69
CA GLN A 30 -6.74 0.75 6.07
C GLN A 30 -8.17 0.20 6.22
N ASN A 31 -8.78 -0.29 5.13
CA ASN A 31 -10.09 -0.95 5.19
C ASN A 31 -9.92 -2.43 5.55
N PRO A 32 -10.44 -2.91 6.70
CA PRO A 32 -10.30 -4.30 7.14
C PRO A 32 -10.98 -5.31 6.22
N ASN A 33 -11.91 -4.87 5.36
CA ASN A 33 -12.54 -5.73 4.35
C ASN A 33 -11.73 -5.81 3.04
N CYS A 34 -10.77 -4.90 2.82
CA CYS A 34 -9.95 -4.84 1.60
C CYS A 34 -8.54 -5.39 1.84
N ARG A 35 -7.81 -4.84 2.82
CA ARG A 35 -6.47 -5.30 3.28
C ARG A 35 -5.37 -5.45 2.21
N ARG A 36 -5.61 -4.95 0.99
CA ARG A 36 -4.64 -4.91 -0.11
C ARG A 36 -3.41 -4.10 0.28
N LYS A 37 -2.25 -4.56 -0.21
CA LYS A 37 -0.95 -3.95 0.06
C LYS A 37 -0.24 -3.73 -1.27
N TYR A 38 0.18 -2.50 -1.52
CA TYR A 38 0.73 -2.09 -2.81
C TYR A 38 2.23 -1.80 -2.65
N PRO A 39 3.10 -2.46 -3.43
CA PRO A 39 4.53 -2.24 -3.36
C PRO A 39 4.93 -0.90 -3.99
N ILE A 40 6.03 -0.32 -3.52
CA ILE A 40 6.72 0.81 -4.14
C ILE A 40 7.99 0.26 -4.80
N LYS A 41 8.08 0.39 -6.13
CA LYS A 41 9.20 -0.10 -6.94
C LYS A 41 9.83 1.06 -7.67
N ASN A 42 11.15 1.23 -7.55
CA ASN A 42 11.87 2.35 -8.16
C ASN A 42 11.25 3.72 -7.80
N GLU A 43 10.87 3.90 -6.52
CA GLU A 43 10.17 5.09 -6.01
C GLU A 43 8.77 5.34 -6.61
N ILE A 44 8.24 4.40 -7.40
CA ILE A 44 6.91 4.48 -8.01
C ILE A 44 5.96 3.52 -7.29
N PRO A 45 4.84 4.02 -6.72
CA PRO A 45 3.81 3.17 -6.13
C PRO A 45 3.07 2.34 -7.19
N ILE A 46 3.09 1.02 -7.07
CA ILE A 46 2.37 0.12 -7.97
C ILE A 46 0.93 -0.06 -7.46
N MET A 47 0.09 0.93 -7.73
CA MET A 47 -1.32 0.98 -7.30
C MET A 47 -2.25 0.20 -8.24
N LEU A 48 -1.85 -1.00 -8.64
CA LEU A 48 -2.67 -1.92 -9.45
C LEU A 48 -3.43 -2.88 -8.53
N ILE A 49 -4.72 -3.11 -8.80
CA ILE A 49 -5.57 -3.97 -7.96
C ILE A 49 -5.02 -5.40 -7.91
N GLU A 50 -4.64 -5.95 -9.07
CA GLU A 50 -4.07 -7.30 -9.20
C GLU A 50 -2.76 -7.46 -8.44
N GLU A 51 -1.93 -6.41 -8.39
CA GLU A 51 -0.71 -6.44 -7.60
C GLU A 51 -1.05 -6.45 -6.10
N GLY A 52 -2.03 -5.65 -5.68
CA GLY A 52 -2.48 -5.60 -4.29
C GLY A 52 -3.10 -6.90 -3.78
N ASP A 53 -3.77 -7.66 -4.65
CA ASP A 53 -4.40 -8.94 -4.32
C ASP A 53 -3.37 -9.99 -3.88
N LYS A 54 -2.15 -9.96 -4.42
CA LYS A 54 -1.07 -10.91 -4.10
C LYS A 54 -0.64 -10.87 -2.63
N TYR A 55 -0.95 -9.78 -1.92
CA TYR A 55 -0.46 -9.52 -0.57
C TYR A 55 -1.59 -9.37 0.46
N VAL A 56 -2.85 -9.60 0.09
CA VAL A 56 -4.01 -9.44 1.00
C VAL A 56 -3.88 -10.31 2.25
N ASP A 57 -3.44 -11.55 2.08
CA ASP A 57 -3.37 -12.54 3.16
C ASP A 57 -2.02 -12.55 3.91
N ILE A 58 -1.07 -11.72 3.48
CA ILE A 58 0.22 -11.57 4.18
C ILE A 58 0.01 -10.64 5.38
N PRO A 59 0.43 -11.02 6.60
CA PRO A 59 0.34 -10.15 7.77
C PRO A 59 1.19 -8.88 7.61
N GLU A 60 0.77 -7.78 8.24
CA GLU A 60 1.49 -6.51 8.11
C GLU A 60 2.91 -6.60 8.67
N GLU A 61 3.15 -7.40 9.71
CA GLU A 61 4.48 -7.58 10.30
C GLU A 61 5.46 -8.24 9.31
N GLU A 62 4.95 -9.12 8.43
CA GLU A 62 5.76 -9.77 7.41
C GLU A 62 5.96 -8.85 6.19
N ILE A 63 4.94 -8.06 5.81
CA ILE A 63 5.04 -7.17 4.64
C ILE A 63 6.14 -6.11 4.81
N VAL A 64 6.32 -5.55 6.03
CA VAL A 64 7.29 -4.48 6.30
C VAL A 64 8.72 -4.93 5.99
N ASN A 65 9.00 -6.21 6.21
CA ASN A 65 10.33 -6.80 6.03
C ASN A 65 10.52 -7.39 4.62
N ARG A 66 9.44 -7.46 3.82
CA ARG A 66 9.49 -8.03 2.48
C ARG A 66 9.99 -7.02 1.48
N GLU A 67 10.94 -7.44 0.65
CA GLU A 67 11.35 -6.67 -0.51
C GLU A 67 10.29 -6.81 -1.62
N PRO A 68 9.72 -5.70 -2.12
CA PRO A 68 8.67 -5.69 -3.13
C PRO A 68 9.08 -6.22 -4.52
#